data_AF-A0A1Y4L8A4-F1
#
_entry.id   AF-A0A1Y4L8A4-F1
#
_cell.length_a   1.000
_cell.length_b   1.000
_cell.length_c   1.000
_cell.angle_alpha   90.00
_cell.angle_beta   90.00
_cell.angle_gamma   90.00
#
_symmetry.space_group_name_H-M   'P 1'
#
loop_
_entity.id
_entity.type
_entity.pdbx_description
1 polymer ?
#
loop_
_entity_poly.entity_id
_entity_poly.type
_entity_poly.pdbx_seq_one_letter_code
_entity_poly.pdbx_strand_id
1 'polypeptide(L)'
;MGYHAMRANHSKTSAAAAPASIMRLRCMICFFWALDTRFFAVVPVFDRVVFPVLEALGICIPSLRIVPVYEVCPIFVNHSKEAIPMHSAKRIAVIGAGGKTTTLSKLAGLHRTERVLLTTTTHIFPFSPLVCDRLCIAPTAEEITQALAQPGVVCAGVPSKNSKLTGLSEEILQAASQSADWIFYEADGAKCLPLKLHSNTEPVILPGTAHCFVVAGLSAWGKPTCEVIHRYQLREDWAQNPGRLVDGAIIADCVRDAVKACGLPRAHLTVLLNQVDTATEKMDEIAAMARELEAEGVTCKTCSLQEDGDLAKILSLESIL
;
A
#
# COMPACT_ATOMS: atom_id res chain seq x y z
N MET A 1 -51.61 38.01 -21.18
CA MET A 1 -51.72 38.88 -22.38
C MET A 1 -50.33 39.02 -22.98
N GLY A 2 -50.19 38.85 -24.30
CA GLY A 2 -48.93 39.02 -25.07
C GLY A 2 -48.31 37.68 -25.49
N TYR A 3 -48.76 37.02 -26.56
CA TYR A 3 -48.49 37.25 -28.00
C TYR A 3 -47.03 37.08 -28.47
N HIS A 4 -46.91 36.11 -29.40
CA HIS A 4 -45.85 35.78 -30.37
C HIS A 4 -44.78 36.83 -30.73
N ALA A 5 -43.57 36.34 -30.98
CA ALA A 5 -42.80 36.74 -32.17
C ALA A 5 -41.93 35.58 -32.71
N MET A 6 -42.15 35.29 -33.99
CA MET A 6 -41.43 34.35 -34.85
C MET A 6 -40.14 34.95 -35.41
N ARG A 7 -39.13 34.08 -35.61
CA ARG A 7 -38.17 33.98 -36.72
C ARG A 7 -38.02 35.17 -37.70
N ALA A 8 -36.76 35.60 -37.97
CA ALA A 8 -35.91 35.13 -39.09
C ALA A 8 -34.83 36.17 -39.51
N ASN A 9 -33.60 35.68 -39.74
CA ASN A 9 -32.61 35.95 -40.81
C ASN A 9 -32.38 37.38 -41.34
N HIS A 10 -31.19 37.84 -41.73
CA HIS A 10 -29.87 37.26 -42.05
C HIS A 10 -28.88 38.45 -42.14
N SER A 11 -27.60 38.27 -41.81
CA SER A 11 -26.48 38.44 -42.76
C SER A 11 -25.09 38.35 -42.10
N LYS A 12 -24.27 37.46 -42.69
CA LYS A 12 -22.82 37.51 -42.98
C LYS A 12 -21.88 37.98 -41.83
N THR A 13 -20.89 37.18 -41.44
CA THR A 13 -19.62 37.08 -42.18
C THR A 13 -18.73 35.92 -41.69
N SER A 14 -17.82 35.53 -42.57
CA SER A 14 -16.92 34.38 -42.59
C SER A 14 -15.81 34.34 -41.54
N ALA A 15 -15.43 33.14 -41.10
CA ALA A 15 -14.04 32.81 -40.79
C ALA A 15 -13.76 31.31 -41.07
N ALA A 16 -12.84 31.08 -42.01
CA ALA A 16 -12.36 29.77 -42.43
C ALA A 16 -11.22 29.27 -41.51
N ALA A 17 -10.96 27.97 -41.58
CA ALA A 17 -10.12 27.19 -40.66
C ALA A 17 -8.64 27.02 -41.08
N ALA A 18 -7.80 26.79 -40.04
CA ALA A 18 -6.44 26.21 -39.95
C ALA A 18 -5.23 27.04 -40.46
N PRO A 19 -3.96 26.78 -40.02
CA PRO A 19 -3.41 25.71 -39.12
C PRO A 19 -2.35 26.19 -38.07
N ALA A 20 -1.91 25.34 -37.10
CA ALA A 20 -0.51 25.23 -36.63
C ALA A 20 -0.31 24.22 -35.47
N SER A 21 0.47 23.20 -35.78
CA SER A 21 1.28 22.29 -34.97
C SER A 21 1.64 22.65 -33.51
N ILE A 22 1.46 21.66 -32.63
CA ILE A 22 1.97 21.59 -31.26
C ILE A 22 3.49 21.76 -31.23
N MET A 23 3.94 22.86 -30.63
CA MET A 23 5.35 23.20 -30.41
C MET A 23 5.88 22.39 -29.21
N ARG A 24 6.78 21.43 -29.46
CA ARG A 24 7.54 20.76 -28.40
C ARG A 24 8.44 21.79 -27.71
N LEU A 25 8.23 22.04 -26.42
CA LEU A 25 9.18 22.80 -25.59
C LEU A 25 10.53 22.08 -25.60
N ARG A 26 11.56 22.69 -26.19
CA ARG A 26 12.96 22.30 -26.02
C ARG A 26 13.56 23.21 -24.96
N CYS A 27 13.67 22.74 -23.71
CA CYS A 27 14.57 23.36 -22.74
C CYS A 27 16.01 23.20 -23.24
N MET A 28 16.72 24.32 -23.42
CA MET A 28 18.13 24.34 -23.80
C MET A 28 18.95 24.73 -22.56
N ILE A 29 19.77 23.80 -22.07
CA ILE A 29 20.65 24.02 -20.92
C ILE A 29 22.05 24.34 -21.47
N CYS A 30 22.59 25.51 -21.12
CA CYS A 30 23.96 25.89 -21.45
C CYS A 30 24.87 25.69 -20.23
N PHE A 31 26.03 25.07 -20.44
CA PHE A 31 27.07 24.91 -19.43
C PHE A 31 28.20 25.92 -19.67
N PHE A 32 28.66 26.59 -18.61
CA PHE A 32 29.83 27.47 -18.64
C PHE A 32 31.06 26.70 -18.15
N TRP A 33 32.17 26.82 -18.86
CA TRP A 33 33.46 26.29 -18.42
C TRP A 33 34.40 27.47 -18.14
N ALA A 34 34.59 27.78 -16.85
CA ALA A 34 35.71 28.60 -16.41
C ALA A 34 36.67 27.67 -15.68
N LEU A 35 37.88 27.55 -16.22
CA LEU A 35 38.97 26.84 -15.56
C LEU A 35 39.15 27.46 -14.16
N ASP A 36 39.11 26.61 -13.13
CA ASP A 36 39.51 26.85 -11.75
C ASP A 36 38.53 27.28 -10.64
N THR A 37 37.20 27.28 -10.79
CA THR A 37 36.31 27.28 -9.60
C THR A 37 35.01 26.48 -9.78
N ARG A 38 34.71 25.61 -8.80
CA ARG A 38 33.49 24.78 -8.73
C ARG A 38 32.27 25.66 -8.39
N PHE A 39 31.68 26.30 -9.38
CA PHE A 39 30.33 26.87 -9.30
C PHE A 39 29.52 26.44 -10.52
N PHE A 40 28.34 25.86 -10.27
CA PHE A 40 27.35 25.55 -11.30
C PHE A 40 26.17 26.51 -11.15
N ALA A 41 25.93 27.36 -12.14
CA ALA A 41 24.69 28.12 -12.25
C ALA A 41 23.85 27.51 -13.37
N VAL A 42 22.67 26.98 -13.03
CA VAL A 42 21.65 26.60 -13.99
C VAL A 42 20.76 27.81 -14.20
N VAL A 43 20.91 28.49 -15.34
CA VAL A 43 20.02 29.60 -15.72
C VAL A 43 19.04 29.08 -16.78
N PRO A 44 17.72 29.08 -16.51
CA PRO A 44 16.73 28.78 -17.53
C PRO A 44 16.74 29.92 -18.56
N VAL A 45 17.14 29.62 -19.80
CA VAL A 45 17.09 30.58 -20.90
C VAL A 45 15.65 30.67 -21.39
N PHE A 46 14.92 31.69 -20.93
CA PHE A 46 13.73 32.16 -21.63
C PHE A 46 14.17 33.13 -22.72
N ASP A 47 13.52 33.05 -23.88
CA ASP A 47 13.89 33.76 -25.10
C ASP A 47 14.32 35.22 -24.84
N ARG A 48 15.55 35.53 -25.28
CA ARG A 48 16.12 36.87 -25.52
C ARG A 48 16.56 37.76 -24.34
N VAL A 49 17.00 37.23 -23.19
CA VAL A 49 17.74 38.08 -22.22
C VAL A 49 18.88 37.31 -21.53
N VAL A 50 20.02 37.13 -22.21
CA VAL A 50 21.24 36.60 -21.56
C VAL A 50 22.47 37.46 -21.83
N PHE A 51 22.51 38.21 -22.93
CA PHE A 51 23.67 39.03 -23.26
C PHE A 51 23.91 40.24 -22.33
N PRO A 52 22.90 41.02 -21.89
CA PRO A 52 23.16 42.23 -21.10
C PRO A 52 23.65 41.98 -19.66
N VAL A 53 23.41 40.79 -19.10
CA VAL A 53 23.72 40.47 -17.69
C VAL A 53 25.18 40.03 -17.52
N LEU A 54 25.76 39.39 -18.55
CA LEU A 54 27.14 38.88 -18.49
C LEU A 54 28.17 40.00 -18.69
N GLU A 55 27.87 41.03 -19.48
CA GLU A 55 28.72 42.23 -19.63
C GLU A 55 28.78 43.06 -18.33
N ALA A 56 27.66 43.19 -17.61
CA ALA A 56 27.61 43.92 -16.34
C ALA A 56 28.45 43.27 -15.21
N LEU A 57 28.77 41.98 -15.35
CA LEU A 57 29.59 41.20 -14.41
C LEU A 57 31.07 41.09 -14.81
N GLY A 58 31.49 41.72 -15.90
CA GLY A 58 32.90 41.77 -16.33
C GLY A 58 33.46 40.43 -16.84
N ILE A 59 32.61 39.47 -17.20
CA ILE A 59 33.02 38.14 -17.65
C ILE A 59 33.21 38.15 -19.17
N CYS A 60 34.46 38.22 -19.64
CA CYS A 60 34.81 38.13 -21.06
C CYS A 60 35.16 36.68 -21.42
N ILE A 61 34.35 36.01 -22.25
CA ILE A 61 34.61 34.63 -22.71
C ILE A 61 34.98 34.68 -24.20
N PRO A 62 36.26 34.49 -24.60
CA PRO A 62 36.73 34.81 -25.96
C PRO A 62 36.29 33.84 -27.08
N SER A 63 35.50 32.81 -26.79
CA SER A 63 35.13 31.83 -27.82
C SER A 63 33.91 31.02 -27.40
N LEU A 64 32.73 31.59 -27.63
CA LEU A 64 31.46 30.89 -27.45
C LEU A 64 31.21 29.97 -28.65
N ARG A 65 31.23 28.65 -28.45
CA ARG A 65 30.72 27.68 -29.43
C ARG A 65 29.44 27.06 -28.90
N ILE A 66 28.35 27.28 -29.62
CA ILE A 66 27.07 26.60 -29.38
C ILE A 66 27.15 25.26 -30.12
N VAL A 67 27.16 24.16 -29.37
CA VAL A 67 27.20 22.80 -29.93
C VAL A 67 25.85 22.13 -29.69
N PRO A 68 25.19 21.58 -30.71
CA PRO A 68 23.92 20.90 -30.52
C PRO A 68 24.10 19.58 -29.74
N VAL A 69 23.12 19.26 -28.90
CA VAL A 69 23.13 18.21 -27.86
C VAL A 69 23.46 16.79 -28.38
N TYR A 70 23.42 16.54 -29.68
CA TYR A 70 23.64 15.22 -30.28
C TYR A 70 25.09 14.94 -30.72
N GLU A 71 25.99 15.92 -30.71
CA GLU A 71 27.39 15.75 -31.18
C GLU A 71 28.42 15.49 -30.07
N VAL A 72 27.99 15.29 -28.82
CA VAL A 72 28.88 14.98 -27.69
C VAL A 72 28.65 13.53 -27.23
N CYS A 73 29.37 12.57 -27.82
CA CYS A 73 29.45 11.17 -27.38
C CYS A 73 30.93 10.73 -27.33
N PRO A 74 31.41 9.82 -26.46
CA PRO A 74 30.81 9.20 -25.27
C PRO A 74 31.84 9.16 -24.10
N ILE A 75 32.00 10.22 -23.31
CA ILE A 75 32.88 10.20 -22.12
C ILE A 75 32.14 10.64 -20.82
N PHE A 76 30.90 11.12 -20.94
CA PHE A 76 30.05 11.50 -19.80
C PHE A 76 28.65 10.88 -19.81
N VAL A 77 28.46 9.78 -20.54
CA VAL A 77 27.31 8.89 -20.36
C VAL A 77 27.81 7.63 -19.67
N ASN A 78 28.14 7.73 -18.39
CA ASN A 78 28.20 6.55 -17.51
C ASN A 78 28.19 6.85 -16.01
N HIS A 79 27.69 8.02 -15.58
CA HIS A 79 27.43 8.29 -14.15
C HIS A 79 26.06 8.93 -13.86
N SER A 80 25.08 8.78 -14.76
CA SER A 80 23.68 8.96 -14.37
C SER A 80 22.88 7.71 -14.73
N LYS A 81 22.25 7.14 -13.69
CA LYS A 81 21.44 5.92 -13.66
C LYS A 81 22.20 4.60 -13.57
N GLU A 82 23.12 4.47 -12.62
CA GLU A 82 22.83 3.41 -11.66
C GLU A 82 21.67 3.96 -10.83
N ALA A 83 20.45 3.53 -11.17
CA ALA A 83 19.39 3.58 -10.19
C ALA A 83 19.91 2.72 -9.04
N ILE A 84 20.44 3.37 -7.98
CA ILE A 84 20.57 2.74 -6.68
C ILE A 84 19.21 2.05 -6.50
N PRO A 85 19.13 0.73 -6.35
CA PRO A 85 17.86 0.08 -6.14
C PRO A 85 17.21 0.82 -4.99
N MET A 86 16.16 1.60 -5.27
CA MET A 86 15.41 2.26 -4.22
C MET A 86 14.80 1.09 -3.48
N HIS A 87 15.44 0.75 -2.37
CA HIS A 87 14.98 -0.27 -1.46
C HIS A 87 13.59 0.18 -0.99
N SER A 88 12.55 -0.37 -1.62
CA SER A 88 11.17 -0.12 -1.27
C SER A 88 10.74 -1.24 -0.36
N ALA A 89 10.25 -0.90 0.83
CA ALA A 89 9.76 -1.86 1.79
C ALA A 89 8.74 -2.82 1.17
N LYS A 90 8.82 -4.09 1.54
CA LYS A 90 7.82 -5.09 1.16
C LYS A 90 6.60 -4.91 2.04
N ARG A 91 5.44 -4.68 1.40
CA ARG A 91 4.17 -4.43 2.08
C ARG A 91 3.37 -5.73 2.18
N ILE A 92 3.00 -6.12 3.40
CA ILE A 92 2.18 -7.31 3.67
C ILE A 92 0.92 -6.89 4.41
N ALA A 93 -0.22 -7.22 3.82
CA ALA A 93 -1.53 -6.95 4.40
C ALA A 93 -2.01 -8.13 5.26
N VAL A 94 -2.76 -7.83 6.31
CA VAL A 94 -3.53 -8.82 7.05
C VAL A 94 -4.99 -8.40 7.07
N ILE A 95 -5.89 -9.27 6.59
CA ILE A 95 -7.33 -9.05 6.47
C ILE A 95 -8.14 -10.18 7.10
N GLY A 96 -9.46 -10.02 7.19
CA GLY A 96 -10.34 -11.05 7.77
C GLY A 96 -10.55 -10.86 9.27
N ALA A 97 -10.55 -11.94 10.03
CA ALA A 97 -11.00 -11.98 11.41
C ALA A 97 -10.40 -13.14 12.21
N GLY A 98 -10.44 -13.07 13.54
CA GLY A 98 -9.98 -14.19 14.38
C GLY A 98 -8.46 -14.37 14.52
N GLY A 99 -7.67 -13.29 14.49
CA GLY A 99 -6.22 -13.39 14.78
C GLY A 99 -5.31 -12.40 14.06
N LYS A 100 -5.84 -11.35 13.41
CA LYS A 100 -5.05 -10.40 12.61
C LYS A 100 -3.93 -9.71 13.41
N THR A 101 -4.26 -9.12 14.55
CA THR A 101 -3.28 -8.46 15.41
C THR A 101 -2.21 -9.44 15.89
N THR A 102 -2.58 -10.66 16.26
CA THR A 102 -1.62 -11.72 16.62
C THR A 102 -0.72 -12.10 15.44
N THR A 103 -1.28 -12.19 14.23
CA THR A 103 -0.52 -12.46 12.99
C THR A 103 0.52 -11.37 12.75
N LEU A 104 0.12 -10.10 12.85
CA LEU A 104 1.03 -8.96 12.72
C LEU A 104 2.13 -8.96 13.78
N SER A 105 1.79 -9.22 15.05
CA SER A 105 2.78 -9.32 16.13
C SER A 105 3.80 -10.42 15.86
N LYS A 106 3.36 -11.58 15.36
CA LYS A 106 4.24 -12.71 15.05
C LYS A 106 5.14 -12.44 13.85
N LEU A 107 4.59 -11.87 12.78
CA LEU A 107 5.37 -11.41 11.63
C LEU A 107 6.46 -10.41 12.05
N ALA A 108 6.11 -9.41 12.86
CA ALA A 108 7.07 -8.44 13.37
C ALA A 108 8.15 -9.10 14.26
N GLY A 109 7.79 -10.10 15.06
CA GLY A 109 8.75 -10.88 15.85
C GLY A 109 9.75 -11.65 14.98
N LEU A 110 9.28 -12.31 13.91
CA LEU A 110 10.13 -13.06 12.99
C LEU A 110 11.12 -12.16 12.22
N HIS A 111 10.73 -10.91 11.94
CA HIS A 111 11.53 -9.94 11.20
C HIS A 111 12.16 -8.84 12.08
N ARG A 112 12.26 -9.04 13.40
CA ARG A 112 12.73 -8.01 14.34
C ARG A 112 14.18 -7.55 14.09
N THR A 113 14.99 -8.37 13.44
CA THR A 113 16.39 -8.03 13.08
C THR A 113 16.48 -7.11 11.86
N GLU A 114 15.34 -6.79 11.23
CA GLU A 114 15.19 -5.87 10.11
C GLU A 114 14.41 -4.61 10.57
N ARG A 115 14.24 -3.63 9.69
CA ARG A 115 13.47 -2.41 9.95
C ARG A 115 12.00 -2.67 9.61
N VAL A 116 11.18 -2.88 10.62
CA VAL A 116 9.77 -3.25 10.47
C VAL A 116 8.86 -2.09 10.89
N LEU A 117 7.92 -1.72 10.03
CA LEU A 117 6.78 -0.88 10.36
C LEU A 117 5.53 -1.73 10.57
N LEU A 118 4.90 -1.60 11.74
CA LEU A 118 3.54 -2.01 12.02
C LEU A 118 2.59 -0.82 11.91
N THR A 119 1.55 -0.94 11.08
CA THR A 119 0.54 0.11 10.92
C THR A 119 -0.85 -0.46 10.59
N THR A 120 -1.79 0.37 10.18
CA THR A 120 -3.13 -0.03 9.74
C THR A 120 -3.62 0.92 8.65
N THR A 121 -4.57 0.48 7.83
CA THR A 121 -5.37 1.38 6.98
C THR A 121 -6.78 1.60 7.54
N THR A 122 -7.11 0.96 8.67
CA THR A 122 -8.38 1.13 9.37
C THR A 122 -8.16 1.53 10.83
N HIS A 123 -8.60 0.74 11.81
CA HIS A 123 -8.51 1.07 13.23
C HIS A 123 -7.92 -0.10 14.04
N ILE A 124 -6.70 0.08 14.54
CA ILE A 124 -6.01 -0.92 15.36
C ILE A 124 -5.76 -0.39 16.78
N PHE A 125 -5.66 -1.27 17.76
CA PHE A 125 -5.08 -0.88 19.05
C PHE A 125 -3.56 -0.77 18.91
N PRO A 126 -2.90 0.19 19.59
CA PRO A 126 -1.46 0.22 19.66
C PRO A 126 -0.89 -1.14 20.10
N PHE A 127 0.18 -1.59 19.45
CA PHE A 127 0.87 -2.81 19.86
C PHE A 127 1.58 -2.61 21.21
N SER A 128 1.64 -3.66 22.01
CA SER A 128 2.29 -3.60 23.33
C SER A 128 3.81 -3.40 23.20
N PRO A 129 4.48 -2.86 24.23
CA PRO A 129 5.94 -2.72 24.25
C PRO A 129 6.72 -4.05 24.11
N LEU A 130 6.05 -5.19 24.35
CA LEU A 130 6.64 -6.51 24.12
C LEU A 130 6.77 -6.85 22.63
N VAL A 131 5.94 -6.24 21.78
CA VAL A 131 5.94 -6.44 20.32
C VAL A 131 6.69 -5.31 19.63
N CYS A 132 6.47 -4.08 20.06
CA CYS A 132 6.95 -2.86 19.43
C CYS A 132 8.08 -2.21 20.24
N ASP A 133 9.24 -1.99 19.62
CA ASP A 133 10.36 -1.26 20.24
C ASP A 133 10.09 0.24 20.37
N ARG A 134 9.38 0.81 19.38
CA ARG A 134 9.19 2.25 19.22
C ARG A 134 7.76 2.57 18.75
N LEU A 135 7.02 3.34 19.54
CA LEU A 135 5.66 3.78 19.22
C LEU A 135 5.68 5.23 18.73
N CYS A 136 5.22 5.47 17.50
CA CYS A 136 5.12 6.79 16.90
C CYS A 136 3.65 7.18 16.72
N ILE A 137 3.19 8.19 17.45
CA ILE A 137 1.81 8.67 17.41
C ILE A 137 1.73 9.95 16.59
N ALA A 138 0.96 9.92 15.50
CA ALA A 138 0.85 11.02 14.53
C ALA A 138 2.23 11.60 14.10
N PRO A 139 3.18 10.75 13.64
CA PRO A 139 4.53 11.21 13.33
C PRO A 139 4.57 12.10 12.08
N THR A 140 5.61 12.91 11.94
CA THR A 140 6.00 13.50 10.64
C THR A 140 6.76 12.49 9.77
N ALA A 141 7.02 12.85 8.51
CA ALA A 141 7.85 12.05 7.60
C ALA A 141 9.30 11.89 8.11
N GLU A 142 9.86 12.92 8.73
CA GLU A 142 11.19 12.88 9.34
C GLU A 142 11.22 11.98 10.58
N GLU A 143 10.20 12.09 11.44
CA GLU A 143 10.10 11.29 12.66
C GLU A 143 9.97 9.79 12.34
N ILE A 144 9.17 9.42 11.33
CA ILE A 144 9.05 8.01 10.92
C ILE A 144 10.34 7.49 10.31
N THR A 145 11.03 8.32 9.52
CA THR A 145 12.34 7.99 8.92
C THR A 145 13.37 7.74 10.02
N GLN A 146 13.42 8.62 11.03
CA GLN A 146 14.33 8.47 12.16
C GLN A 146 14.01 7.24 13.02
N ALA A 147 12.72 6.96 13.27
CA ALA A 147 12.31 5.79 14.03
C ALA A 147 12.67 4.46 13.35
N LEU A 148 12.70 4.46 12.01
CA LEU A 148 13.08 3.32 11.17
C LEU A 148 14.57 3.30 10.80
N ALA A 149 15.38 4.24 11.30
CA ALA A 149 16.81 4.32 10.94
C ALA A 149 17.66 3.13 11.43
N GLN A 150 17.13 2.34 12.36
CA GLN A 150 17.79 1.15 12.91
C GLN A 150 16.82 -0.03 12.92
N PRO A 151 17.33 -1.28 12.85
CA PRO A 151 16.52 -2.48 13.01
C PRO A 151 15.62 -2.47 14.26
N GLY A 152 14.56 -3.26 14.20
CA GLY A 152 13.52 -3.36 15.22
C GLY A 152 12.14 -3.02 14.68
N VAL A 153 11.16 -3.04 15.57
CA VAL A 153 9.74 -2.90 15.25
C VAL A 153 9.25 -1.52 15.68
N VAL A 154 8.81 -0.72 14.70
CA VAL A 154 8.14 0.55 14.91
C VAL A 154 6.64 0.36 14.71
N CYS A 155 5.82 0.73 15.69
CA CYS A 155 4.37 0.85 15.50
C CYS A 155 4.02 2.33 15.25
N ALA A 156 3.31 2.63 14.16
CA ALA A 156 2.91 4.01 13.87
C ALA A 156 1.49 4.13 13.34
N GLY A 157 0.82 5.20 13.75
CA GLY A 157 -0.53 5.56 13.32
C GLY A 157 -1.01 6.88 13.93
N VAL A 158 -2.19 7.33 13.53
CA VAL A 158 -2.79 8.59 14.00
C VAL A 158 -3.85 8.29 15.07
N PRO A 159 -3.93 9.04 16.19
CA PRO A 159 -4.97 8.83 17.19
C PRO A 159 -6.38 8.86 16.62
N SER A 160 -7.21 7.94 17.08
CA SER A 160 -8.64 7.87 16.80
C SER A 160 -9.42 7.59 18.08
N LYS A 161 -10.75 7.51 17.96
CA LYS A 161 -11.64 7.26 19.10
C LYS A 161 -11.26 5.95 19.81
N ASN A 162 -11.51 5.89 21.12
CA ASN A 162 -11.30 4.71 21.97
C ASN A 162 -9.83 4.23 22.02
N SER A 163 -8.87 5.15 22.03
CA SER A 163 -7.43 4.86 22.14
C SER A 163 -6.88 3.99 21.00
N LYS A 164 -7.56 3.99 19.85
CA LYS A 164 -7.11 3.30 18.64
C LYS A 164 -6.24 4.21 17.79
N LEU A 165 -5.45 3.60 16.91
CA LEU A 165 -4.73 4.26 15.84
C LEU A 165 -5.47 4.04 14.51
N THR A 166 -5.46 5.06 13.67
CA THR A 166 -5.81 5.00 12.25
C THR A 166 -4.58 5.08 11.37
N GLY A 167 -4.80 4.86 10.07
CA GLY A 167 -3.73 4.88 9.09
C GLY A 167 -2.98 6.21 8.99
N LEU A 168 -1.75 6.08 8.52
CA LEU A 168 -0.83 7.18 8.24
C LEU A 168 -1.20 7.88 6.92
N SER A 169 -0.75 9.12 6.75
CA SER A 169 -0.89 9.81 5.47
C SER A 169 0.00 9.16 4.40
N GLU A 170 -0.32 9.40 3.12
CA GLU A 170 0.49 8.90 2.01
C GLU A 170 1.94 9.37 2.08
N GLU A 171 2.16 10.63 2.47
CA GLU A 171 3.50 11.21 2.66
C GLU A 171 4.33 10.42 3.70
N ILE A 172 3.74 10.09 4.84
CA ILE A 172 4.41 9.33 5.90
C ILE A 172 4.62 7.88 5.45
N LEU A 173 3.65 7.26 4.78
CA LEU A 173 3.80 5.90 4.21
C LEU A 173 4.91 5.84 3.17
N GLN A 174 5.08 6.89 2.36
CA GLN A 174 6.14 6.99 1.37
C GLN A 174 7.51 7.08 2.05
N ALA A 175 7.66 7.94 3.06
CA ALA A 175 8.88 8.05 3.85
C ALA A 175 9.24 6.73 4.56
N ALA A 176 8.23 6.07 5.15
CA ALA A 176 8.39 4.77 5.76
C ALA A 176 8.80 3.70 4.73
N SER A 177 8.22 3.72 3.53
CA SER A 177 8.55 2.75 2.48
C SER A 177 9.99 2.85 1.98
N GLN A 178 10.62 4.01 2.10
CA GLN A 178 12.03 4.23 1.77
C GLN A 178 12.97 3.82 2.92
N SER A 179 12.45 3.74 4.14
CA SER A 179 13.24 3.56 5.37
C SER A 179 13.10 2.17 5.98
N ALA A 180 11.99 1.48 5.73
CA ALA A 180 11.73 0.13 6.24
C ALA A 180 12.15 -0.95 5.23
N ASP A 181 12.41 -2.16 5.76
CA ASP A 181 12.49 -3.41 5.01
C ASP A 181 11.09 -4.02 4.84
N TRP A 182 10.27 -3.93 5.89
CA TRP A 182 8.90 -4.45 5.89
C TRP A 182 7.88 -3.44 6.39
N ILE A 183 6.72 -3.42 5.74
CA ILE A 183 5.51 -2.75 6.24
C ILE A 183 4.43 -3.81 6.39
N PHE A 184 4.07 -4.11 7.63
CA PHE A 184 3.00 -5.02 7.98
C PHE A 184 1.81 -4.21 8.47
N TYR A 185 0.63 -4.45 7.89
CA TYR A 185 -0.53 -3.63 8.22
C TYR A 185 -1.85 -4.38 8.27
N GLU A 186 -2.72 -3.98 9.20
CA GLU A 186 -4.11 -4.43 9.25
C GLU A 186 -4.95 -3.61 8.27
N ALA A 187 -5.62 -4.29 7.33
CA ALA A 187 -6.35 -3.60 6.25
C ALA A 187 -7.86 -3.52 6.46
N ASP A 188 -8.39 -4.05 7.58
CA ASP A 188 -9.82 -4.08 7.86
C ASP A 188 -10.21 -4.26 9.34
N GLY A 189 -11.42 -3.81 9.70
CA GLY A 189 -11.97 -4.00 11.04
C GLY A 189 -12.83 -5.27 11.16
N ALA A 190 -12.76 -5.96 12.30
CA ALA A 190 -13.58 -7.17 12.57
C ALA A 190 -14.30 -7.19 13.93
N LYS A 191 -14.21 -6.12 14.74
CA LYS A 191 -14.78 -6.05 16.11
C LYS A 191 -14.42 -7.24 17.03
N CYS A 192 -13.21 -7.79 16.88
CA CYS A 192 -12.73 -8.96 17.62
C CYS A 192 -13.56 -10.24 17.43
N LEU A 193 -14.41 -10.30 16.40
CA LEU A 193 -15.11 -11.51 16.01
C LEU A 193 -14.17 -12.46 15.24
N PRO A 194 -14.45 -13.78 15.24
CA PRO A 194 -13.61 -14.77 14.57
C PRO A 194 -13.77 -14.80 13.04
N LEU A 195 -14.92 -14.40 12.51
CA LEU A 195 -15.19 -14.32 11.07
C LEU A 195 -15.75 -12.95 10.68
N LYS A 196 -15.76 -12.66 9.37
CA LYS A 196 -16.38 -11.43 8.85
C LYS A 196 -16.83 -11.57 7.40
N LEU A 197 -17.67 -10.62 7.00
CA LEU A 197 -17.91 -10.21 5.62
C LEU A 197 -17.40 -8.78 5.39
N HIS A 198 -16.93 -8.49 4.18
CA HIS A 198 -16.36 -7.21 3.79
C HIS A 198 -17.43 -6.28 3.22
N SER A 199 -17.34 -4.99 3.57
CA SER A 199 -18.16 -3.96 2.93
C SER A 199 -17.53 -3.54 1.60
N ASN A 200 -18.25 -2.76 0.79
CA ASN A 200 -17.70 -2.19 -0.45
C ASN A 200 -16.52 -1.23 -0.26
N THR A 201 -16.18 -0.90 0.99
CA THR A 201 -15.10 0.04 1.35
C THR A 201 -13.93 -0.67 2.05
N GLU A 202 -13.99 -1.99 2.22
CA GLU A 202 -12.95 -2.80 2.86
C GLU A 202 -12.63 -4.03 2.00
N PRO A 203 -11.41 -4.59 2.10
CA PRO A 203 -10.26 -4.06 2.83
C PRO A 203 -9.63 -2.86 2.11
N VAL A 204 -8.93 -1.99 2.84
CA VAL A 204 -8.17 -0.88 2.25
C VAL A 204 -6.74 -1.35 2.00
N ILE A 205 -6.50 -1.96 0.84
CA ILE A 205 -5.19 -2.49 0.43
C ILE A 205 -4.30 -1.36 -0.10
N LEU A 206 -3.08 -1.25 0.43
CA LEU A 206 -2.11 -0.26 -0.02
C LEU A 206 -1.60 -0.63 -1.43
N PRO A 207 -1.30 0.36 -2.30
CA PRO A 207 -0.65 0.10 -3.58
C PRO A 207 0.65 -0.70 -3.39
N GLY A 208 1.02 -1.56 -4.34
CA GLY A 208 2.27 -2.33 -4.26
C GLY A 208 2.35 -3.33 -3.11
N THR A 209 1.21 -3.73 -2.52
CA THR A 209 1.16 -4.84 -1.56
C THR A 209 1.63 -6.12 -2.21
N ALA A 210 2.69 -6.70 -1.65
CA ALA A 210 3.35 -7.88 -2.18
C ALA A 210 2.56 -9.16 -1.86
N HIS A 211 1.97 -9.23 -0.66
CA HIS A 211 1.23 -10.40 -0.19
C HIS A 211 0.15 -10.03 0.81
N CYS A 212 -0.85 -10.89 0.97
CA CYS A 212 -1.89 -10.74 1.97
C CYS A 212 -2.18 -12.06 2.70
N PHE A 213 -2.19 -11.98 4.03
CA PHE A 213 -2.75 -13.03 4.88
C PHE A 213 -4.24 -12.78 5.11
N VAL A 214 -5.05 -13.79 4.76
CA VAL A 214 -6.49 -13.81 5.03
C VAL A 214 -6.71 -14.66 6.28
N VAL A 215 -7.11 -14.05 7.40
CA VAL A 215 -7.33 -14.78 8.65
C VAL A 215 -8.79 -15.15 8.80
N ALA A 216 -9.07 -16.41 9.11
CA ALA A 216 -10.37 -16.92 9.49
C ALA A 216 -10.26 -17.73 10.79
N GLY A 217 -10.97 -17.29 11.84
CA GLY A 217 -10.95 -17.93 13.14
C GLY A 217 -11.91 -19.12 13.22
N LEU A 218 -11.37 -20.31 13.45
CA LEU A 218 -12.12 -21.56 13.59
C LEU A 218 -12.92 -21.64 14.89
N SER A 219 -12.69 -20.74 15.86
CA SER A 219 -13.51 -20.65 17.07
C SER A 219 -14.96 -20.22 16.81
N ALA A 220 -15.30 -19.86 15.57
CA ALA A 220 -16.66 -19.66 15.11
C ALA A 220 -17.45 -20.97 14.96
N TRP A 221 -16.78 -22.12 14.78
CA TRP A 221 -17.42 -23.38 14.44
C TRP A 221 -18.50 -23.75 15.45
N GLY A 222 -19.68 -24.15 14.96
CA GLY A 222 -20.81 -24.57 15.78
C GLY A 222 -21.53 -23.42 16.52
N LYS A 223 -21.15 -22.16 16.31
CA LYS A 223 -21.80 -21.00 16.94
C LYS A 223 -22.77 -20.30 15.99
N PRO A 224 -23.77 -19.55 16.51
CA PRO A 224 -24.69 -18.76 15.68
C PRO A 224 -23.97 -17.71 14.83
N THR A 225 -24.31 -17.59 13.55
CA THR A 225 -23.68 -16.62 12.63
C THR A 225 -23.70 -15.19 13.16
N CYS A 226 -24.80 -14.79 13.82
CA CYS A 226 -24.95 -13.43 14.34
C CYS A 226 -24.02 -13.08 15.50
N GLU A 227 -23.49 -14.08 16.20
CA GLU A 227 -22.58 -13.89 17.33
C GLU A 227 -21.12 -13.82 16.90
N VAL A 228 -20.78 -14.48 15.78
CA VAL A 228 -19.38 -14.77 15.44
C VAL A 228 -18.93 -14.23 14.09
N ILE A 229 -19.85 -13.74 13.25
CA ILE A 229 -19.52 -13.17 11.94
C ILE A 229 -19.78 -11.67 11.95
N HIS A 230 -18.72 -10.87 11.83
CA HIS A 230 -18.86 -9.43 11.66
C HIS A 230 -19.56 -9.13 10.32
N ARG A 231 -20.64 -8.33 10.38
CA ARG A 231 -21.47 -7.95 9.22
C ARG A 231 -22.15 -9.13 8.54
N TYR A 232 -22.55 -10.15 9.30
CA TYR A 232 -23.32 -11.29 8.78
C TYR A 232 -24.55 -10.85 7.95
N GLN A 233 -25.14 -9.68 8.25
CA GLN A 233 -26.30 -9.15 7.53
C GLN A 233 -26.05 -8.81 6.05
N LEU A 234 -24.78 -8.77 5.61
CA LEU A 234 -24.45 -8.59 4.19
C LEU A 234 -24.85 -9.81 3.33
N ARG A 235 -25.11 -10.96 3.97
CA ARG A 235 -25.67 -12.15 3.33
C ARG A 235 -27.14 -12.29 3.73
N GLU A 236 -28.02 -12.24 2.75
CA GLU A 236 -29.48 -12.23 2.97
C GLU A 236 -29.94 -13.50 3.70
N ASP A 237 -29.42 -14.67 3.33
CA ASP A 237 -29.75 -15.95 3.97
C ASP A 237 -29.32 -15.98 5.45
N TRP A 238 -28.20 -15.32 5.79
CA TRP A 238 -27.73 -15.21 7.18
C TRP A 238 -28.48 -14.15 7.96
N ALA A 239 -28.92 -13.07 7.30
CA ALA A 239 -29.76 -12.04 7.91
C ALA A 239 -31.15 -12.59 8.29
N GLN A 240 -31.73 -13.47 7.45
CA GLN A 240 -33.02 -14.12 7.69
C GLN A 240 -32.93 -15.23 8.74
N ASN A 241 -31.77 -15.89 8.87
CA ASN A 241 -31.53 -16.91 9.88
C ASN A 241 -30.24 -16.66 10.69
N PRO A 242 -30.23 -15.64 11.58
CA PRO A 242 -29.05 -15.27 12.37
C PRO A 242 -28.61 -16.37 13.35
N GLY A 243 -29.51 -17.29 13.70
CA GLY A 243 -29.25 -18.43 14.58
C GLY A 243 -28.57 -19.62 13.89
N ARG A 244 -28.38 -19.57 12.55
CA ARG A 244 -27.72 -20.64 11.79
C ARG A 244 -26.35 -20.93 12.40
N LEU A 245 -26.06 -22.19 12.65
CA LEU A 245 -24.75 -22.59 13.18
C LEU A 245 -23.70 -22.55 12.07
N VAL A 246 -22.53 -22.02 12.40
CA VAL A 246 -21.38 -21.98 11.50
C VAL A 246 -20.83 -23.38 11.30
N ASP A 247 -20.66 -23.77 10.03
CA ASP A 247 -19.99 -24.97 9.56
C ASP A 247 -18.82 -24.60 8.63
N GLY A 248 -18.13 -25.61 8.09
CA GLY A 248 -17.04 -25.40 7.15
C GLY A 248 -17.45 -24.64 5.89
N ALA A 249 -18.68 -24.81 5.41
CA ALA A 249 -19.16 -24.09 4.22
C ALA A 249 -19.31 -22.58 4.50
N ILE A 250 -19.82 -22.21 5.67
CA ILE A 250 -19.92 -20.80 6.08
C ILE A 250 -18.53 -20.17 6.27
N ILE A 251 -17.58 -20.90 6.87
CA ILE A 251 -16.20 -20.42 7.00
C ILE A 251 -15.57 -20.21 5.63
N ALA A 252 -15.72 -21.18 4.71
CA ALA A 252 -15.24 -21.06 3.34
C ALA A 252 -15.86 -19.85 2.62
N ASP A 253 -17.15 -19.59 2.81
CA ASP A 253 -17.82 -18.41 2.27
C ASP A 253 -17.22 -17.08 2.78
N CYS A 254 -16.88 -17.00 4.07
CA CYS A 254 -16.17 -15.84 4.62
C CYS A 254 -14.76 -15.69 4.02
N VAL A 255 -14.04 -16.80 3.78
CA VAL A 255 -12.72 -16.77 3.13
C VAL A 255 -12.86 -16.30 1.68
N ARG A 256 -13.82 -16.83 0.92
CA ARG A 256 -14.09 -16.42 -0.46
C ARG A 256 -14.46 -14.95 -0.57
N ASP A 257 -15.26 -14.45 0.36
CA ASP A 257 -15.59 -13.02 0.48
C ASP A 257 -14.31 -12.18 0.66
N ALA A 258 -13.43 -12.58 1.58
CA ALA A 258 -12.16 -11.89 1.83
C ALA A 258 -11.21 -11.93 0.62
N VAL A 259 -11.06 -13.10 -0.02
CA VAL A 259 -10.25 -13.29 -1.22
C VAL A 259 -10.75 -12.40 -2.36
N LYS A 260 -12.07 -12.34 -2.56
CA LYS A 260 -12.69 -11.48 -3.57
C LYS A 260 -12.49 -10.00 -3.25
N ALA A 261 -12.70 -9.60 -1.99
CA ALA A 261 -12.58 -8.21 -1.56
C ALA A 261 -11.12 -7.71 -1.60
N CYS A 262 -10.14 -8.57 -1.35
CA CYS A 262 -8.72 -8.22 -1.38
C CYS A 262 -8.26 -7.71 -2.76
N GLY A 263 -8.72 -8.35 -3.84
CA GLY A 263 -8.40 -7.95 -5.21
C GLY A 263 -6.97 -8.24 -5.67
N LEU A 264 -6.09 -8.76 -4.80
CA LEU A 264 -4.76 -9.26 -5.19
C LEU A 264 -4.86 -10.61 -5.94
N PRO A 265 -3.87 -10.97 -6.77
CA PRO A 265 -3.79 -12.31 -7.36
C PRO A 265 -3.79 -13.38 -6.28
N ARG A 266 -4.50 -14.50 -6.49
CA ARG A 266 -4.62 -15.59 -5.50
C ARG A 266 -3.28 -16.19 -5.09
N ALA A 267 -2.28 -16.18 -5.98
CA ALA A 267 -0.92 -16.61 -5.68
C ALA A 267 -0.23 -15.75 -4.59
N HIS A 268 -0.71 -14.53 -4.37
CA HIS A 268 -0.22 -13.59 -3.35
C HIS A 268 -1.11 -13.60 -2.10
N LEU A 269 -1.95 -14.63 -1.95
CA LEU A 269 -2.84 -14.81 -0.81
C LEU A 269 -2.48 -16.09 -0.05
N THR A 270 -2.40 -15.97 1.28
CA THR A 270 -2.35 -17.14 2.16
C THR A 270 -3.48 -17.04 3.17
N VAL A 271 -4.34 -18.06 3.19
CA VAL A 271 -5.42 -18.20 4.16
C VAL A 271 -4.87 -18.86 5.41
N LEU A 272 -5.01 -18.18 6.55
CA LEU A 272 -4.74 -18.74 7.87
C LEU A 272 -6.07 -19.18 8.49
N LEU A 273 -6.29 -20.49 8.52
CA LEU A 273 -7.38 -21.10 9.28
C LEU A 273 -6.90 -21.23 10.73
N ASN A 274 -7.06 -20.13 11.47
CA ASN A 274 -6.51 -19.96 12.81
C ASN A 274 -7.44 -20.55 13.89
N GLN A 275 -6.92 -20.75 15.10
CA GLN A 275 -7.65 -21.25 16.27
C GLN A 275 -8.09 -22.71 16.12
N VAL A 276 -7.28 -23.53 15.44
CA VAL A 276 -7.57 -24.96 15.25
C VAL A 276 -7.73 -25.71 16.59
N ASP A 277 -7.04 -25.24 17.63
CA ASP A 277 -7.16 -25.72 19.02
C ASP A 277 -8.60 -25.65 19.56
N THR A 278 -9.44 -24.77 19.01
CA THR A 278 -10.85 -24.63 19.41
C THR A 278 -11.82 -25.53 18.66
N ALA A 279 -11.34 -26.29 17.66
CA ALA A 279 -12.15 -27.13 16.78
C ALA A 279 -11.45 -28.47 16.48
N THR A 280 -10.73 -29.04 17.46
CA THR A 280 -9.94 -30.27 17.30
C THR A 280 -10.77 -31.50 16.91
N GLU A 281 -12.06 -31.50 17.22
CA GLU A 281 -13.02 -32.54 16.81
C GLU A 281 -13.50 -32.40 15.36
N LYS A 282 -13.04 -31.36 14.64
CA LYS A 282 -13.45 -31.00 13.27
C LYS A 282 -12.32 -31.07 12.26
N MET A 283 -11.23 -31.75 12.58
CA MET A 283 -10.02 -31.77 11.75
C MET A 283 -10.27 -32.31 10.34
N ASP A 284 -11.13 -33.32 10.19
CA ASP A 284 -11.47 -33.88 8.87
C ASP A 284 -12.26 -32.88 8.02
N GLU A 285 -13.25 -32.20 8.62
CA GLU A 285 -14.03 -31.16 7.95
C GLU A 285 -13.17 -29.93 7.62
N ILE A 286 -12.27 -29.52 8.51
CA ILE A 286 -11.31 -28.42 8.29
C ILE A 286 -10.38 -28.78 7.13
N ALA A 287 -9.85 -30.00 7.10
CA ALA A 287 -8.97 -30.45 6.02
C ALA A 287 -9.72 -30.56 4.68
N ALA A 288 -10.99 -30.98 4.69
CA ALA A 288 -11.81 -31.00 3.49
C ALA A 288 -12.07 -29.58 2.94
N MET A 289 -12.45 -28.65 3.82
CA MET A 289 -12.64 -27.24 3.49
C MET A 289 -11.36 -26.59 2.96
N ALA A 290 -10.20 -26.86 3.59
CA ALA A 290 -8.92 -26.35 3.14
C ALA A 290 -8.59 -26.84 1.72
N ARG A 291 -8.79 -28.14 1.42
CA ARG A 291 -8.59 -28.69 0.07
C ARG A 291 -9.51 -28.07 -0.98
N GLU A 292 -10.75 -27.75 -0.60
CA GLU A 292 -11.69 -27.06 -1.48
C GLU A 292 -11.19 -25.66 -1.84
N LEU A 293 -10.77 -24.88 -0.84
CA LEU A 293 -10.18 -23.55 -1.05
C LEU A 293 -8.87 -23.62 -1.85
N GLU A 294 -8.04 -24.62 -1.62
CA GLU A 294 -6.80 -24.85 -2.38
C GLU A 294 -7.08 -25.18 -3.86
N ALA A 295 -8.13 -25.95 -4.14
CA ALA A 295 -8.58 -26.21 -5.50
C ALA A 295 -9.06 -24.92 -6.22
N GLU A 296 -9.47 -23.90 -5.48
CA GLU A 296 -9.79 -22.56 -6.02
C GLU A 296 -8.54 -21.68 -6.24
N GLY A 297 -7.36 -22.16 -5.86
CA GLY A 297 -6.06 -21.55 -6.14
C GLY A 297 -5.52 -20.63 -5.04
N VAL A 298 -6.03 -20.71 -3.81
CA VAL A 298 -5.43 -20.02 -2.65
C VAL A 298 -4.65 -21.00 -1.78
N THR A 299 -3.55 -20.55 -1.17
CA THR A 299 -2.81 -21.40 -0.22
C THR A 299 -3.50 -21.37 1.14
N CYS A 300 -3.79 -22.54 1.72
CA CYS A 300 -4.37 -22.64 3.07
C CYS A 300 -3.35 -23.16 4.08
N LYS A 301 -3.34 -22.59 5.28
CA LYS A 301 -2.55 -23.08 6.42
C LYS A 301 -3.45 -23.13 7.65
N THR A 302 -3.59 -24.31 8.22
CA THR A 302 -4.30 -24.52 9.49
C THR A 302 -3.31 -24.32 10.63
N CYS A 303 -3.67 -23.52 11.63
CA CYS A 303 -2.75 -23.14 12.70
C CYS A 303 -3.47 -22.79 14.01
N SER A 304 -2.75 -22.89 15.13
CA SER A 304 -3.02 -22.15 16.35
C SER A 304 -1.96 -21.07 16.53
N LEU A 305 -2.32 -19.82 16.23
CA LEU A 305 -1.43 -18.68 16.47
C LEU A 305 -1.20 -18.40 17.97
N GLN A 306 -1.60 -19.23 18.91
CA GLN A 306 -1.15 -19.11 20.30
C GLN A 306 -0.19 -20.24 20.70
N GLU A 307 -0.36 -21.42 20.11
CA GLU A 307 0.33 -22.64 20.55
C GLU A 307 1.40 -23.14 19.55
N ASP A 308 1.28 -22.80 18.26
CA ASP A 308 2.21 -23.33 17.27
C ASP A 308 3.65 -22.84 17.51
N GLY A 309 4.58 -23.79 17.63
CA GLY A 309 6.02 -23.53 17.70
C GLY A 309 6.66 -23.27 16.34
N ASP A 310 6.05 -23.71 15.24
CA ASP A 310 6.60 -23.60 13.87
C ASP A 310 6.00 -22.42 13.08
N LEU A 311 5.91 -21.26 13.74
CA LEU A 311 5.32 -20.06 13.15
C LEU A 311 6.12 -19.50 12.00
N ALA A 312 7.44 -19.72 12.02
CA ALA A 312 8.33 -19.32 10.93
C ALA A 312 7.90 -19.98 9.61
N LYS A 313 7.54 -21.27 9.64
CA LYS A 313 7.04 -21.97 8.45
C LYS A 313 5.64 -21.54 8.05
N ILE A 314 4.76 -21.30 9.03
CA ILE A 314 3.37 -20.88 8.76
C ILE A 314 3.34 -19.48 8.13
N LEU A 315 4.13 -18.56 8.67
CA LEU A 315 4.18 -17.16 8.25
C LEU A 315 5.34 -16.84 7.30
N SER A 316 6.03 -17.87 6.79
CA SER A 316 7.19 -17.71 5.90
C SER A 316 6.86 -16.80 4.72
N LEU A 317 7.74 -15.81 4.50
CA LEU A 317 7.70 -14.90 3.37
C LEU A 317 8.75 -15.23 2.31
N GLU A 318 9.38 -16.41 2.36
CA GLU A 318 10.45 -16.82 1.44
C GLU A 318 10.01 -16.84 -0.02
N SER A 319 8.74 -17.14 -0.30
CA SER A 319 8.17 -17.09 -1.65
C SER A 319 7.92 -15.66 -2.18
N ILE A 320 7.99 -14.67 -1.29
CA ILE A 320 7.83 -13.24 -1.56
C ILE A 320 9.21 -12.55 -1.57
N LEU A 321 10.27 -13.27 -1.16
CA LEU A 321 11.64 -12.79 -1.12
C LEU A 321 12.29 -12.74 -2.50
#